data_AF-A0A973L8B0-F1
#
_entry.id   AF-A0A973L8B0-F1
#
_cell.length_a   1.000
_cell.length_b   1.000
_cell.length_c   1.000
_cell.angle_alpha   90.00
_cell.angle_beta   90.00
_cell.angle_gamma   90.00
#
_symmetry.space_group_name_H-M   'P 1'
#
loop_
_entity.id
_entity.type
_entity.pdbx_description
1 polymer ?
#
loop_
_entity_poly.entity_id
_entity_poly.type
_entity_poly.pdbx_seq_one_letter_code
_entity_poly.pdbx_strand_id
1 'polypeptide(L)'
;MPRPPRPTTPLTPSERLTTALAEADRTFGPRTGSIGPVDGCTHCFDAEYLRIIGGPVDDIPDWLFSRALSKWGTTMDADVRLWRRLTSRILREMTAGTLPIDEALMARKFNEAAWRDWPPRETAALEDICHAWWQAALDRRQRLPQLPGP
;
A
#
# COMPACT_ATOMS: atom_id res chain seq x y z
N MET A 1 -21.09 -18.99 35.43
CA MET A 1 -19.86 -18.18 35.54
C MET A 1 -20.04 -16.90 34.76
N PRO A 2 -19.80 -15.71 35.33
CA PRO A 2 -19.86 -14.46 34.57
C PRO A 2 -18.67 -14.38 33.62
N ARG A 3 -18.93 -14.02 32.36
CA ARG A 3 -17.92 -13.75 31.34
C ARG A 3 -17.10 -12.53 31.78
N PRO A 4 -15.76 -12.55 31.78
CA PRO A 4 -14.99 -11.38 32.17
C PRO A 4 -15.29 -10.21 31.20
N PRO A 5 -15.35 -8.97 31.70
CA PRO A 5 -15.52 -7.81 30.83
C PRO A 5 -14.35 -7.75 29.86
N ARG A 6 -14.67 -7.60 28.57
CA ARG A 6 -13.66 -7.43 27.52
C ARG A 6 -12.95 -6.10 27.82
N PRO A 7 -11.62 -6.06 28.03
CA PRO A 7 -10.94 -4.79 28.19
C PRO A 7 -11.07 -4.01 26.87
N THR A 8 -11.92 -2.99 26.86
CA THR A 8 -12.08 -2.04 25.76
C THR A 8 -11.08 -0.91 25.92
N THR A 9 -9.80 -1.24 26.05
CA THR A 9 -8.77 -0.21 25.90
C THR A 9 -8.84 0.25 24.44
N PRO A 10 -9.09 1.54 24.16
CA PRO A 10 -9.08 2.02 22.80
C PRO A 10 -7.69 1.78 22.20
N LEU A 11 -7.65 1.22 20.98
CA LEU A 11 -6.41 0.97 20.25
C LEU A 11 -5.58 2.27 20.14
N THR A 12 -4.28 2.15 20.38
CA THR A 12 -3.31 3.21 20.11
C THR A 12 -3.29 3.55 18.61
N PRO A 13 -2.83 4.75 18.21
CA PRO A 13 -2.70 5.11 16.80
C PRO A 13 -1.89 4.09 15.97
N SER A 14 -0.81 3.54 16.53
CA SER A 14 0.00 2.50 15.86
C SER A 14 -0.73 1.17 15.70
N GLU A 15 -1.51 0.75 16.69
CA GLU A 15 -2.33 -0.47 16.59
C GLU A 15 -3.48 -0.29 15.57
N ARG A 16 -4.06 0.91 15.49
CA ARG A 16 -5.06 1.25 14.46
C ARG A 16 -4.47 1.17 13.07
N LEU A 17 -3.27 1.72 12.84
CA LEU A 17 -2.57 1.62 11.57
C LEU A 17 -2.30 0.16 11.19
N THR A 18 -1.83 -0.65 12.15
CA THR A 18 -1.59 -2.08 11.94
C THR A 18 -2.89 -2.82 11.55
N THR A 19 -4.00 -2.49 12.21
CA THR A 19 -5.32 -3.07 11.93
C THR A 19 -5.82 -2.67 10.55
N ALA A 20 -5.65 -1.40 10.15
CA ALA A 20 -6.04 -0.88 8.85
C ALA A 20 -5.23 -1.54 7.72
N LEU A 21 -3.90 -1.71 7.89
CA LEU A 21 -3.06 -2.44 6.94
C LEU A 21 -3.49 -3.91 6.79
N ALA A 22 -3.89 -4.56 7.89
CA ALA A 22 -4.41 -5.93 7.83
C ALA A 22 -5.76 -6.01 7.10
N GLU A 23 -6.63 -5.01 7.20
CA GLU A 23 -7.88 -4.96 6.42
C GLU A 23 -7.64 -4.66 4.95
N ALA A 24 -6.67 -3.81 4.63
CA ALA A 24 -6.28 -3.58 3.24
C ALA A 24 -5.72 -4.84 2.58
N ASP A 25 -4.90 -5.63 3.29
CA ASP A 25 -4.45 -6.93 2.81
C ASP A 25 -5.63 -7.88 2.51
N ARG A 26 -6.70 -7.85 3.32
CA ARG A 26 -7.92 -8.63 3.08
C ARG A 26 -8.75 -8.09 1.91
N THR A 27 -8.72 -6.78 1.69
CA THR A 27 -9.55 -6.09 0.69
C THR A 27 -8.97 -6.19 -0.71
N PHE A 28 -7.66 -5.95 -0.85
CA PHE A 28 -6.95 -6.00 -2.14
C PHE A 28 -6.52 -7.42 -2.55
N GLY A 29 -6.79 -8.41 -1.70
CA GLY A 29 -6.52 -9.82 -1.95
C GLY A 29 -5.10 -10.24 -1.57
N PRO A 30 -4.84 -11.56 -1.59
CA PRO A 30 -3.58 -12.11 -1.10
C PRO A 30 -2.41 -11.71 -1.99
N ARG A 31 -1.33 -11.23 -1.35
CA ARG A 31 -0.04 -10.94 -1.99
C ARG A 31 0.65 -12.18 -2.56
N THR A 32 0.23 -13.39 -2.16
CA THR A 32 0.89 -14.65 -2.54
C THR A 32 0.36 -15.31 -3.82
N GLY A 33 -0.76 -14.84 -4.40
CA GLY A 33 -1.30 -15.36 -5.67
C GLY A 33 -0.55 -14.91 -6.93
N SER A 34 -1.04 -15.31 -8.12
CA SER A 34 -0.58 -14.79 -9.42
C SER A 34 -1.77 -14.42 -10.30
N ILE A 35 -1.59 -13.41 -11.15
CA ILE A 35 -2.56 -12.99 -12.17
C ILE A 35 -2.13 -13.39 -13.60
N GLY A 36 -1.08 -14.21 -13.70
CA GLY A 36 -0.40 -14.49 -14.97
C GLY A 36 0.52 -13.34 -15.40
N PRO A 37 1.26 -13.50 -16.51
CA PRO A 37 2.12 -12.44 -17.04
C PRO A 37 1.33 -11.15 -17.28
N VAL A 38 1.94 -10.02 -16.93
CA VAL A 38 1.34 -8.70 -17.20
C VAL A 38 1.87 -8.14 -18.52
N ASP A 39 1.05 -7.35 -19.20
CA ASP A 39 1.45 -6.70 -20.44
C ASP A 39 2.28 -5.43 -20.17
N GLY A 40 3.30 -5.24 -20.99
CA GLY A 40 4.19 -4.07 -20.91
C GLY A 40 5.17 -4.01 -22.06
N CYS A 41 5.85 -2.87 -22.18
CA CYS A 41 6.86 -2.65 -23.20
C CYS A 41 8.04 -3.61 -23.00
N THR A 42 8.28 -4.47 -23.99
CA THR A 42 9.34 -5.49 -23.97
C THR A 42 10.76 -4.92 -24.03
N HIS A 43 10.91 -3.65 -24.41
CA HIS A 43 12.17 -2.91 -24.27
C HIS A 43 12.38 -2.35 -22.85
N CYS A 44 11.29 -2.13 -22.10
CA CYS A 44 11.35 -1.62 -20.73
C CYS A 44 11.37 -2.73 -19.68
N PHE A 45 10.79 -3.89 -19.98
CA PHE A 45 10.77 -5.08 -19.13
C PHE A 45 10.96 -6.29 -20.03
N ASP A 46 11.91 -7.17 -19.71
CA ASP A 46 11.94 -8.47 -20.36
C ASP A 46 10.74 -9.33 -19.91
N ALA A 47 10.51 -10.42 -20.64
CA ALA A 47 9.39 -11.31 -20.37
C ALA A 47 9.47 -11.96 -18.97
N GLU A 48 10.68 -12.15 -18.44
CA GLU A 48 10.86 -12.69 -17.09
C GLU A 48 10.40 -11.70 -16.03
N TYR A 49 10.74 -10.42 -16.16
CA TYR A 49 10.29 -9.36 -15.26
C TYR A 49 8.78 -9.17 -15.30
N LEU A 50 8.17 -9.19 -16.49
CA LEU A 50 6.71 -9.14 -16.61
C LEU A 50 6.03 -10.36 -15.95
N ARG A 51 6.64 -11.55 -16.06
CA ARG A 51 6.18 -12.74 -15.34
C ARG A 51 6.32 -12.61 -13.83
N ILE A 52 7.42 -12.05 -13.33
CA ILE A 52 7.64 -11.83 -11.89
C ILE A 52 6.63 -10.82 -11.35
N ILE A 53 6.39 -9.71 -12.05
CA ILE A 53 5.40 -8.70 -11.65
C ILE A 53 3.98 -9.29 -11.57
N GLY A 54 3.65 -10.19 -12.50
CA GLY A 54 2.37 -10.93 -12.50
C GLY A 54 2.28 -12.06 -11.46
N GLY A 55 3.36 -12.36 -10.76
CA GLY A 55 3.46 -13.39 -9.73
C GLY A 55 3.01 -12.93 -8.34
N PRO A 56 3.48 -13.64 -7.29
CA PRO A 56 3.35 -13.21 -5.91
C PRO A 56 4.01 -11.85 -5.69
N VAL A 57 3.29 -10.91 -5.11
CA VAL A 57 3.75 -9.54 -4.81
C VAL A 57 4.92 -9.54 -3.83
N ASP A 58 4.94 -10.51 -2.91
CA ASP A 58 6.01 -10.69 -1.93
C ASP A 58 7.32 -11.19 -2.59
N ASP A 59 7.24 -11.79 -3.77
CA ASP A 59 8.40 -12.30 -4.52
C ASP A 59 8.98 -11.25 -5.49
N ILE A 60 8.31 -10.11 -5.69
CA ILE A 60 8.80 -9.04 -6.56
C ILE A 60 10.01 -8.38 -5.88
N PRO A 61 11.21 -8.32 -6.48
CA PRO A 61 12.34 -7.60 -5.90
C PRO A 61 12.06 -6.10 -5.78
N ASP A 62 12.55 -5.42 -4.75
CA ASP A 62 12.28 -4.00 -4.50
C ASP A 62 12.58 -3.09 -5.69
N TRP A 63 13.71 -3.29 -6.36
CA TRP A 63 14.08 -2.51 -7.54
C TRP A 63 13.08 -2.71 -8.69
N LEU A 64 12.53 -3.93 -8.84
CA LEU A 64 11.57 -4.26 -9.88
C LEU A 64 10.18 -3.74 -9.53
N PHE A 65 9.79 -3.84 -8.25
CA PHE A 65 8.58 -3.23 -7.71
C PHE A 65 8.58 -1.72 -7.96
N SER A 66 9.68 -1.05 -7.62
CA SER A 66 9.86 0.39 -7.83
C SER A 66 9.76 0.80 -9.30
N ARG A 67 10.42 0.01 -10.16
CA ARG A 67 10.39 0.22 -11.61
C ARG A 67 8.97 0.03 -12.14
N ALA A 68 8.26 -1.01 -11.70
CA ALA A 68 6.90 -1.30 -12.11
C ALA A 68 5.95 -0.17 -11.74
N LEU A 69 5.99 0.30 -10.49
CA LEU A 69 5.20 1.43 -10.02
C LEU A 69 5.48 2.70 -10.82
N SER A 70 6.75 3.01 -11.07
CA SER A 70 7.16 4.18 -11.85
C SER A 70 6.63 4.12 -13.29
N LYS A 71 6.63 2.93 -13.90
CA LYS A 71 6.24 2.70 -15.30
C LYS A 71 4.76 2.38 -15.51
N TRP A 72 4.01 2.07 -14.46
CA TRP A 72 2.57 1.88 -14.51
C TRP A 72 1.87 3.09 -15.15
N GLY A 73 0.98 2.84 -16.11
CA GLY A 73 0.27 3.88 -16.88
C GLY A 73 1.09 4.56 -17.98
N THR A 74 2.34 4.15 -18.21
CA THR A 74 3.19 4.71 -19.29
C THR A 74 3.72 3.63 -20.23
N THR A 75 4.53 2.71 -19.71
CA THR A 75 5.12 1.61 -20.50
C THR A 75 4.72 0.24 -19.98
N MET A 76 3.82 0.20 -19.00
CA MET A 76 3.08 -0.98 -18.56
C MET A 76 1.60 -0.68 -18.67
N ASP A 77 0.80 -1.70 -18.90
CA ASP A 77 -0.65 -1.53 -18.98
C ASP A 77 -1.19 -0.88 -17.70
N ALA A 78 -2.17 0.01 -17.87
CA ALA A 78 -2.87 0.69 -16.80
C ALA A 78 -3.95 -0.23 -16.18
N ASP A 79 -3.70 -1.54 -16.12
CA ASP A 79 -4.66 -2.51 -15.59
C ASP A 79 -4.87 -2.23 -14.09
N VAL A 80 -6.10 -1.83 -13.76
CA VAL A 80 -6.52 -1.56 -12.40
C VAL A 80 -6.39 -2.80 -11.51
N ARG A 81 -6.46 -4.03 -12.06
CA ARG A 81 -6.26 -5.28 -11.30
C ARG A 81 -4.82 -5.42 -10.81
N LEU A 82 -3.84 -5.14 -11.67
CA LEU A 82 -2.44 -5.13 -11.27
C LEU A 82 -2.21 -4.04 -10.21
N TRP A 83 -2.74 -2.83 -10.45
CA TRP A 83 -2.60 -1.73 -9.50
C TRP A 83 -3.22 -2.04 -8.12
N ARG A 84 -4.44 -2.59 -8.09
CA ARG A 84 -5.10 -3.06 -6.85
C ARG A 84 -4.27 -4.12 -6.15
N ARG A 85 -3.69 -5.07 -6.88
CA ARG A 85 -2.84 -6.12 -6.32
C ARG A 85 -1.57 -5.57 -5.66
N LEU A 86 -0.94 -4.57 -6.28
CA LEU A 86 0.26 -3.93 -5.74
C LEU A 86 -0.07 -2.99 -4.55
N THR A 87 -1.31 -2.49 -4.47
CA THR A 87 -1.76 -1.49 -3.48
C THR A 87 -1.44 -1.88 -2.04
N SER A 88 -1.68 -3.14 -1.63
CA SER A 88 -1.34 -3.61 -0.26
C SER A 88 0.15 -3.42 0.07
N ARG A 89 1.05 -3.78 -0.86
CA ARG A 89 2.49 -3.60 -0.67
C ARG A 89 2.88 -2.13 -0.69
N ILE A 90 2.32 -1.34 -1.60
CA ILE A 90 2.53 0.12 -1.66
C ILE A 90 2.20 0.76 -0.32
N LEU A 91 1.02 0.46 0.24
CA LEU A 91 0.56 1.03 1.52
C LEU A 91 1.48 0.65 2.68
N ARG A 92 1.98 -0.59 2.72
CA ARG A 92 2.93 -1.03 3.74
C ARG A 92 4.26 -0.30 3.63
N GLU A 93 4.82 -0.19 2.43
CA GLU A 93 6.10 0.49 2.23
C GLU A 93 6.00 2.01 2.44
N MET A 94 4.89 2.64 2.05
CA MET A 94 4.62 4.06 2.33
C MET A 94 4.53 4.32 3.83
N THR A 95 3.71 3.54 4.54
CA THR A 95 3.49 3.75 5.99
C THR A 95 4.73 3.44 6.83
N ALA A 96 5.62 2.58 6.33
CA ALA A 96 6.93 2.31 6.92
C ALA A 96 8.01 3.33 6.56
N GLY A 97 7.77 4.20 5.56
CA GLY A 97 8.77 5.13 5.03
C GLY A 97 9.89 4.42 4.25
N THR A 98 9.61 3.25 3.69
CA THR A 98 10.59 2.42 2.96
C THR A 98 10.36 2.39 1.46
N LEU A 99 9.26 2.98 0.97
CA LEU A 99 8.96 3.03 -0.46
C LEU A 99 10.05 3.87 -1.16
N PRO A 100 10.84 3.29 -2.08
CA PRO A 100 11.93 4.00 -2.78
C PRO A 100 11.41 4.84 -3.96
N ILE A 101 10.19 5.38 -3.83
CA ILE A 101 9.53 6.27 -4.77
C ILE A 101 8.93 7.43 -3.98
N ASP A 102 9.00 8.62 -4.57
CA ASP A 102 8.36 9.82 -4.05
C ASP A 102 6.85 9.59 -3.74
N GLU A 103 6.43 9.90 -2.51
CA GLU A 103 5.05 9.75 -2.05
C GLU A 103 4.06 10.61 -2.85
N ALA A 104 4.46 11.79 -3.33
CA ALA A 104 3.64 12.64 -4.18
C ALA A 104 3.42 12.02 -5.56
N LEU A 105 4.44 11.33 -6.11
CA LEU A 105 4.26 10.53 -7.33
C LEU A 105 3.27 9.39 -7.08
N MET A 106 3.34 8.74 -5.92
CA MET A 106 2.40 7.66 -5.59
C MET A 106 0.96 8.17 -5.45
N ALA A 107 0.77 9.29 -4.74
CA ALA A 107 -0.53 9.94 -4.62
C ALA A 107 -1.11 10.33 -5.98
N ARG A 108 -0.27 10.85 -6.89
CA ARG A 108 -0.66 11.13 -8.28
C ARG A 108 -1.12 9.87 -9.01
N LYS A 109 -0.40 8.75 -8.90
CA LYS A 109 -0.76 7.48 -9.56
C LYS A 109 -2.08 6.91 -9.04
N PHE A 110 -2.35 6.99 -7.73
CA PHE A 110 -3.66 6.63 -7.19
C PHE A 110 -4.78 7.50 -7.77
N ASN A 111 -4.55 8.81 -7.91
CA ASN A 111 -5.54 9.71 -8.55
C ASN A 111 -5.73 9.38 -10.03
N GLU A 112 -4.67 9.08 -10.78
CA GLU A 112 -4.74 8.63 -12.18
C GLU A 112 -5.51 7.30 -12.32
N ALA A 113 -5.38 6.41 -11.32
CA ALA A 113 -6.14 5.16 -11.24
C ALA A 113 -7.61 5.35 -10.78
N ALA A 114 -8.05 6.60 -10.58
CA ALA A 114 -9.39 6.95 -10.10
C ALA A 114 -9.80 6.15 -8.85
N TRP A 115 -8.91 6.09 -7.85
CA TRP A 115 -9.12 5.24 -6.66
C TRP A 115 -10.43 5.52 -5.90
N ARG A 116 -10.97 6.75 -6.02
CA ARG A 116 -12.26 7.12 -5.41
C ARG A 116 -13.46 6.46 -6.10
N ASP A 117 -13.31 6.03 -7.35
CA ASP A 117 -14.34 5.35 -8.13
C ASP A 117 -14.24 3.82 -8.00
N TRP A 118 -13.32 3.32 -7.17
CA TRP A 118 -13.20 1.89 -6.89
C TRP A 118 -14.38 1.38 -6.04
N PRO A 119 -14.57 0.05 -5.94
CA PRO A 119 -15.59 -0.52 -5.08
C PRO A 119 -15.55 0.08 -3.67
N PRO A 120 -16.72 0.35 -3.03
CA PRO A 120 -16.78 1.07 -1.76
C PRO A 120 -15.89 0.50 -0.64
N ARG A 121 -15.70 -0.83 -0.62
CA ARG A 121 -14.81 -1.49 0.34
C ARG A 121 -13.34 -1.12 0.13
N GLU A 122 -12.90 -1.04 -1.13
CA GLU A 122 -11.53 -0.67 -1.47
C GLU A 122 -11.25 0.80 -1.14
N THR A 123 -12.20 1.69 -1.48
CA THR A 123 -12.14 3.11 -1.14
C THR A 123 -12.07 3.33 0.37
N ALA A 124 -12.96 2.68 1.13
CA ALA A 124 -12.96 2.77 2.58
C ALA A 124 -11.64 2.28 3.21
N ALA A 125 -11.05 1.20 2.69
CA ALA A 125 -9.77 0.69 3.18
C ALA A 125 -8.62 1.70 2.97
N LEU A 126 -8.61 2.41 1.84
CA LEU A 126 -7.62 3.46 1.58
C LEU A 126 -7.81 4.66 2.50
N GLU A 127 -9.06 5.11 2.70
CA GLU A 127 -9.39 6.22 3.60
C GLU A 127 -9.01 5.89 5.05
N ASP A 128 -9.33 4.68 5.51
CA ASP A 128 -9.00 4.19 6.85
C ASP A 128 -7.49 4.18 7.09
N ILE A 129 -6.70 3.72 6.11
CA ILE A 129 -5.24 3.78 6.22
C ILE A 129 -4.74 5.21 6.25
N CYS A 130 -5.22 6.09 5.36
CA CYS A 130 -4.81 7.49 5.35
C CYS A 130 -5.04 8.15 6.72
N HIS A 131 -6.22 7.93 7.29
CA HIS A 131 -6.57 8.46 8.59
C HIS A 131 -5.70 7.83 9.70
N ALA A 132 -5.56 6.51 9.74
CA ALA A 132 -4.79 5.83 10.78
C ALA A 132 -3.29 6.18 10.71
N TRP A 133 -2.74 6.32 9.50
CA TRP A 133 -1.34 6.70 9.29
C TRP A 133 -1.08 8.13 9.75
N TRP A 134 -1.98 9.06 9.42
CA TRP A 134 -1.90 10.44 9.91
C TRP A 134 -1.90 10.50 11.44
N GLN A 135 -2.81 9.78 12.11
CA GLN A 135 -2.86 9.73 13.57
C GLN A 135 -1.59 9.14 14.17
N ALA A 136 -1.04 8.07 13.57
CA ALA A 136 0.21 7.46 14.02
C ALA A 136 1.41 8.41 13.83
N ALA A 137 1.45 9.17 12.74
CA ALA A 137 2.50 10.16 12.49
C ALA A 137 2.44 11.33 13.49
N LEU A 138 1.23 11.84 13.79
CA LEU A 138 1.03 12.89 14.80
C LEU A 138 1.45 12.42 16.19
N ASP A 139 1.02 11.23 16.60
CA ASP A 139 1.39 10.63 17.89
C ASP A 139 2.90 10.40 18.00
N ARG A 140 3.55 9.89 16.94
CA ARG A 140 5.01 9.77 16.88
C ARG A 140 5.69 11.12 17.08
N ARG A 141 5.22 12.18 16.41
CA ARG A 141 5.76 13.53 16.55
C ARG A 141 5.60 14.07 17.97
N GLN A 142 4.44 13.86 18.59
CA GLN A 142 4.15 14.34 19.95
C GLN A 142 5.01 13.65 21.02
N ARG A 143 5.44 12.42 20.78
CA ARG A 143 6.31 11.65 21.68
C ARG A 143 7.79 11.98 21.54
N LEU A 144 8.21 12.65 20.46
CA LEU A 144 9.59 13.08 20.31
C LEU A 144 9.87 14.24 21.28
N PRO A 145 11.02 14.24 22.00
CA PRO A 145 11.43 15.39 22.78
C PRO A 145 11.50 16.62 21.88
N GLN A 146 10.81 17.70 22.26
CA GLN A 146 10.98 19.00 21.60
C GLN A 146 12.43 19.43 21.86
N LEU A 147 13.28 19.45 20.82
CA LEU A 147 14.59 20.07 20.95
C LEU A 147 14.37 21.55 21.28
N PRO A 148 15.03 22.11 22.30
CA PRO A 148 14.94 23.54 22.56
C PRO A 148 15.36 24.29 21.30
N GLY A 149 14.55 25.27 20.90
CA GLY A 149 14.83 26.13 19.75
C GLY A 149 16.15 26.90 19.95
N PRO A 150 16.73 27.42 18.84
CA PRO A 150 17.99 28.18 18.88
C PRO A 150 17.90 29.43 19.77
#